data_AF-A0A9D4S637-F1
#
_entry.id   AF-A0A9D4S637-F1
#
_cell.length_a   1.000
_cell.length_b   1.000
_cell.length_c   1.000
_cell.angle_alpha   90.00
_cell.angle_beta   90.00
_cell.angle_gamma   90.00
#
_symmetry.space_group_name_H-M   'P 1'
#
loop_
_entity.id
_entity.type
_entity.pdbx_description
1 polymer ?
#
loop_
_entity_poly.entity_id
_entity_poly.type
_entity_poly.pdbx_seq_one_letter_code
_entity_poly.pdbx_strand_id
1 'polypeptide(L)'
;MWQFIQGVSQPGKNHPTEKRKYNHDYDQNKRKREFQLGWLETRPWLTNDHEGGMKCTYCIELGMQNSFLTVCSSLKIDSIKKHEQSDGHKRAAAIALAKSKPNYNCQAAKTLQYKEVKLQLLEQY
;
A
#
# COMPACT_ATOMS: atom_id res chain seq x y z
N MET A 1 22.05 -38.69 -7.30
CA MET A 1 23.45 -38.89 -7.74
C MET A 1 23.47 -39.23 -9.24
N TRP A 2 23.12 -38.29 -10.11
CA TRP A 2 23.14 -38.50 -11.58
C TRP A 2 24.50 -38.10 -12.21
N GLN A 3 25.44 -37.62 -11.40
CA GLN A 3 26.71 -37.06 -11.87
C GLN A 3 27.78 -38.11 -12.19
N PHE A 4 27.56 -39.39 -11.87
CA PHE A 4 28.57 -40.44 -11.97
C PHE A 4 28.24 -41.55 -12.98
N ILE A 5 27.13 -41.44 -13.72
CA ILE A 5 26.74 -42.44 -14.72
C ILE A 5 27.14 -41.92 -16.10
N GLN A 6 28.18 -42.52 -16.70
CA GLN A 6 28.60 -42.21 -18.06
C GLN A 6 27.54 -42.68 -19.05
N GLY A 7 27.11 -41.80 -19.97
CA GLY A 7 26.14 -42.11 -21.03
C GLY A 7 24.68 -41.71 -20.75
N VAL A 8 24.37 -41.13 -19.59
CA VAL A 8 23.00 -40.66 -19.28
C VAL A 8 22.96 -39.13 -19.31
N SER A 9 22.12 -38.56 -20.18
CA SER A 9 21.87 -37.11 -20.23
C SER A 9 21.17 -36.67 -18.94
N GLN A 10 21.65 -35.58 -18.33
CA GLN A 10 21.00 -35.00 -17.15
C GLN A 10 19.54 -34.65 -17.48
N PRO A 11 18.58 -34.91 -16.56
CA PRO A 11 17.21 -34.47 -16.75
C PRO A 11 17.22 -32.96 -17.00
N GLY A 12 16.60 -32.56 -18.12
CA GLY A 12 16.71 -31.22 -18.69
C GLY A 12 16.56 -30.14 -17.64
N LYS A 13 17.61 -29.33 -17.48
CA LYS A 13 17.55 -28.09 -16.71
C LYS A 13 16.61 -27.17 -17.48
N ASN A 14 15.31 -27.22 -17.18
CA ASN A 14 14.36 -26.24 -17.70
C ASN A 14 14.92 -24.85 -17.40
N HIS A 15 15.30 -24.12 -18.44
CA HIS A 15 15.97 -22.84 -18.29
C HIS A 15 15.02 -21.91 -17.51
N PRO A 16 15.46 -21.29 -16.38
CA PRO A 16 14.58 -20.50 -15.51
C PRO A 16 13.82 -19.38 -16.25
N THR A 17 14.36 -18.95 -17.39
CA THR A 17 13.84 -17.91 -18.28
C THR A 17 12.56 -18.33 -19.01
N GLU A 18 12.44 -19.58 -19.42
CA GLU A 18 11.31 -20.05 -20.23
C GLU A 18 10.05 -20.25 -19.38
N LYS A 19 10.22 -20.84 -18.18
CA LYS A 19 9.15 -20.94 -17.18
C LYS A 19 8.64 -19.56 -16.72
N ARG A 20 9.53 -18.56 -16.60
CA ARG A 20 9.14 -17.17 -16.28
C ARG A 20 8.31 -16.54 -17.39
N LYS A 21 8.69 -16.75 -18.66
CA LYS A 21 7.91 -16.26 -19.81
C LYS A 21 6.52 -16.89 -19.86
N TYR A 22 6.43 -18.21 -19.71
CA TYR A 22 5.14 -18.91 -19.66
C TYR A 22 4.25 -18.41 -18.52
N ASN A 23 4.79 -18.25 -17.31
CA ASN A 23 4.03 -17.73 -16.18
C ASN A 23 3.56 -16.29 -16.41
N HIS A 24 4.41 -15.43 -17.00
CA HIS A 24 4.03 -14.07 -17.34
C HIS A 24 2.90 -14.04 -18.37
N ASP A 25 3.01 -14.85 -19.42
CA ASP A 25 1.99 -14.97 -20.46
C ASP A 25 0.65 -15.48 -19.89
N TYR A 26 0.69 -16.50 -19.03
CA TYR A 26 -0.49 -17.01 -18.33
C TYR A 26 -1.15 -15.94 -17.46
N ASP A 27 -0.35 -15.19 -16.71
CA ASP A 27 -0.84 -14.13 -15.81
C ASP A 27 -1.45 -12.94 -16.55
N GLN A 28 -0.97 -12.63 -17.77
CA GLN A 28 -1.47 -11.51 -18.58
C GLN A 28 -2.67 -11.90 -19.44
N ASN A 29 -2.60 -13.07 -20.10
CA ASN A 29 -3.54 -13.44 -21.15
C ASN A 29 -4.66 -14.36 -20.66
N LYS A 30 -4.38 -15.27 -19.71
CA LYS A 30 -5.37 -16.24 -19.21
C LYS A 30 -6.00 -15.82 -17.89
N ARG A 31 -5.24 -15.16 -17.01
CA ARG A 31 -5.71 -14.77 -15.68
C ARG A 31 -6.21 -13.33 -15.66
N LYS A 32 -7.46 -13.11 -16.07
CA LYS A 32 -8.13 -11.82 -15.78
C LYS A 32 -8.29 -11.68 -14.27
N ARG A 33 -7.69 -10.65 -13.69
CA ARG A 33 -7.79 -10.33 -12.26
C ARG A 33 -8.71 -9.15 -12.11
N GLU A 34 -9.71 -9.29 -11.25
CA GLU A 34 -10.67 -8.23 -10.96
C GLU A 34 -10.41 -7.66 -9.57
N PHE A 35 -10.72 -6.37 -9.41
CA PHE A 35 -10.64 -5.71 -8.12
C PHE A 35 -11.62 -6.38 -7.15
N GLN A 36 -11.13 -6.78 -5.98
CA GLN A 36 -11.97 -7.44 -4.97
C GLN A 36 -12.40 -6.41 -3.93
N LEU A 37 -13.71 -6.21 -3.80
CA LEU A 37 -14.28 -5.27 -2.82
C LEU A 37 -13.87 -5.58 -1.39
N GLY A 38 -13.69 -6.86 -1.04
CA GLY A 38 -13.22 -7.28 0.28
C GLY A 38 -11.81 -6.77 0.64
N TRP A 39 -11.03 -6.25 -0.31
CA TRP A 39 -9.78 -5.58 0.01
C TRP A 39 -9.97 -4.26 0.75
N LEU A 40 -11.10 -3.57 0.52
CA LEU A 40 -11.43 -2.29 1.14
C LEU A 40 -11.66 -2.41 2.65
N GLU A 41 -12.24 -3.53 3.10
CA GLU A 41 -12.53 -3.78 4.53
C GLU A 41 -11.28 -3.70 5.40
N THR A 42 -10.16 -4.23 4.90
CA THR A 42 -8.88 -4.23 5.61
C THR A 42 -7.99 -3.05 5.22
N ARG A 43 -8.31 -2.33 4.14
CA ARG A 43 -7.46 -1.28 3.56
C ARG A 43 -8.31 -0.08 3.17
N PRO A 44 -8.71 0.76 4.13
CA PRO A 44 -9.53 1.94 3.86
C PRO A 44 -8.83 3.02 3.00
N TRP A 45 -7.52 2.91 2.81
CA TRP A 45 -6.71 3.79 1.96
C TRP A 45 -6.66 3.37 0.49
N LEU A 46 -7.15 2.16 0.17
CA LEU A 46 -7.16 1.64 -1.18
C LEU A 46 -8.44 2.09 -1.87
N THR A 47 -8.32 2.68 -3.06
CA THR A 47 -9.47 3.03 -3.90
C THR A 47 -9.31 2.42 -5.29
N ASN A 48 -10.42 2.12 -5.94
CA ASN A 48 -10.46 1.67 -7.32
C ASN A 48 -11.00 2.81 -8.19
N ASP A 49 -10.25 3.22 -9.20
CA ASP A 49 -10.77 4.10 -10.24
C ASP A 49 -11.76 3.34 -11.12
N HIS A 50 -12.72 4.06 -11.69
CA HIS A 50 -13.65 3.53 -12.69
C HIS A 50 -12.94 2.92 -13.91
N GLU A 51 -11.70 3.33 -14.20
CA GLU A 51 -10.86 2.79 -15.28
C GLU A 51 -10.15 1.48 -14.91
N GLY A 52 -10.42 0.91 -13.72
CA GLY A 52 -10.00 -0.43 -13.36
C GLY A 52 -8.60 -0.53 -12.76
N GLY A 53 -8.14 0.52 -12.09
CA GLY A 53 -6.84 0.48 -11.43
C GLY A 53 -6.84 1.04 -10.00
N MET A 54 -5.88 0.55 -9.23
CA MET A 54 -5.81 0.78 -7.80
C MET A 54 -5.01 2.03 -7.48
N LYS A 55 -5.54 2.81 -6.53
CA LYS A 55 -4.94 4.03 -6.01
C LYS A 55 -4.80 3.95 -4.49
N CYS A 56 -3.81 4.66 -3.97
CA CYS A 56 -3.59 4.81 -2.55
C CYS A 56 -3.82 6.26 -2.15
N THR A 57 -4.89 6.54 -1.42
CA THR A 57 -5.26 7.91 -1.01
C THR A 57 -4.17 8.57 -0.19
N TYR A 58 -3.58 7.86 0.78
CA TYR A 58 -2.50 8.38 1.62
C TYR A 58 -1.27 8.79 0.81
N CYS A 59 -0.90 8.00 -0.21
CA CYS A 59 0.25 8.31 -1.04
C CYS A 59 -0.03 9.44 -2.03
N ILE A 60 -1.27 9.54 -2.54
CA ILE A 60 -1.69 10.62 -3.43
C ILE A 60 -1.67 11.95 -2.68
N GLU A 61 -2.25 12.02 -1.49
CA GLU A 61 -2.28 13.24 -0.68
C GLU A 61 -0.90 13.80 -0.33
N LEU A 62 0.11 12.95 -0.28
CA LEU A 62 1.49 13.32 0.09
C LEU A 62 2.44 13.36 -1.11
N GLY A 63 1.94 13.18 -2.33
CA GLY A 63 2.76 13.23 -3.55
C GLY A 63 3.87 12.18 -3.59
N MET A 64 3.65 11.02 -2.96
CA MET A 64 4.66 9.98 -2.85
C MET A 64 4.85 9.27 -4.19
N GLN A 65 6.06 9.36 -4.76
CA GLN A 65 6.41 8.72 -6.03
C GLN A 65 6.32 7.19 -5.93
N ASN A 66 5.22 6.61 -6.43
CA ASN A 66 5.02 5.16 -6.52
C ASN A 66 3.96 4.80 -7.58
N SER A 67 3.84 3.51 -7.89
CA SER A 67 2.90 2.99 -8.90
C SER A 67 1.41 3.13 -8.54
N PHE A 68 1.08 3.55 -7.31
CA PHE A 68 -0.29 3.77 -6.82
C PHE A 68 -0.66 5.25 -6.81
N LEU A 69 0.23 6.15 -7.23
CA LEU A 69 -0.03 7.58 -7.34
C LEU A 69 -0.83 7.91 -8.60
N THR A 70 -0.46 7.34 -9.75
CA THR A 70 -1.20 7.47 -11.00
C THR A 70 -2.30 6.42 -11.05
N VAL A 71 -1.97 5.16 -11.36
CA VAL A 71 -2.90 4.02 -11.38
C VAL A 71 -2.10 2.71 -11.35
N CYS A 72 -2.36 1.82 -10.40
CA CYS A 72 -1.77 0.47 -10.43
C CYS A 72 -2.70 -0.52 -11.15
N SER A 73 -2.33 -0.92 -12.37
CA SER A 73 -3.10 -1.84 -13.23
C SER A 73 -2.94 -3.32 -12.88
N SER A 74 -2.02 -3.67 -11.97
CA SER A 74 -1.66 -5.07 -11.76
C SER A 74 -2.76 -5.91 -11.07
N LEU A 75 -3.72 -5.29 -10.38
CA LEU A 75 -4.83 -5.93 -9.63
C LEU A 75 -4.40 -7.21 -8.88
N LYS A 76 -3.18 -7.22 -8.32
CA LYS A 76 -2.63 -8.33 -7.53
C LYS A 76 -2.64 -7.95 -6.06
N ILE A 77 -3.18 -8.83 -5.22
CA ILE A 77 -3.08 -8.66 -3.77
C ILE A 77 -1.62 -8.57 -3.29
N ASP A 78 -0.69 -9.28 -3.94
CA ASP A 78 0.74 -9.18 -3.62
C ASP A 78 1.32 -7.80 -3.92
N SER A 79 0.83 -7.12 -4.98
CA SER A 79 1.22 -5.74 -5.28
C SER A 79 0.74 -4.80 -4.19
N ILE A 80 -0.49 -4.99 -3.70
CA ILE A 80 -1.06 -4.20 -2.59
C ILE A 80 -0.26 -4.44 -1.30
N LYS A 81 0.02 -5.69 -0.96
CA LYS A 81 0.82 -6.04 0.24
C LYS A 81 2.24 -5.47 0.17
N LYS A 82 2.89 -5.55 -0.99
CA LYS A 82 4.22 -4.94 -1.19
C LYS A 82 4.18 -3.42 -1.04
N HIS A 83 3.13 -2.78 -1.57
CA HIS A 83 2.93 -1.35 -1.40
C HIS A 83 2.73 -0.99 0.08
N GLU A 84 1.85 -1.70 0.78
CA GLU A 84 1.58 -1.54 2.21
C GLU A 84 2.85 -1.62 3.06
N GLN A 85 3.76 -2.54 2.70
CA GLN A 85 5.05 -2.72 3.38
C GLN A 85 6.12 -1.69 3.00
N SER A 86 5.91 -0.91 1.94
CA SER A 86 6.89 0.08 1.47
C SER A 86 7.03 1.24 2.45
N ASP A 87 8.25 1.76 2.59
CA ASP A 87 8.52 2.88 3.50
C ASP A 87 7.84 4.18 3.05
N GLY A 88 7.52 4.28 1.76
CA GLY A 88 6.71 5.37 1.25
C GLY A 88 5.28 5.33 1.81
N HIS A 89 4.65 4.15 1.77
CA HIS A 89 3.32 3.96 2.34
C HIS A 89 3.31 4.13 3.85
N LYS A 90 4.25 3.53 4.58
CA LYS A 90 4.33 3.65 6.05
C LYS A 90 4.40 5.10 6.52
N ARG A 91 5.25 5.90 5.87
CA ARG A 91 5.35 7.35 6.16
C ARG A 91 4.04 8.06 5.85
N ALA A 92 3.43 7.74 4.72
CA ALA A 92 2.16 8.34 4.33
C ALA A 92 1.03 8.02 5.31
N ALA A 93 0.92 6.76 5.71
CA ALA A 93 -0.04 6.28 6.71
C ALA A 93 0.19 6.94 8.08
N ALA A 94 1.44 7.08 8.52
CA ALA A 94 1.76 7.74 9.78
C ALA A 94 1.32 9.22 9.79
N ILE A 95 1.52 9.94 8.69
CA ILE A 95 1.08 11.34 8.56
C ILE A 95 -0.44 11.43 8.50
N ALA A 96 -1.11 10.56 7.72
CA ALA A 96 -2.57 10.52 7.66
C ALA A 96 -3.19 10.23 9.04
N LEU A 97 -2.60 9.30 9.80
CA LEU A 97 -3.01 9.01 11.17
C LEU A 97 -2.74 10.18 12.13
N ALA A 98 -1.63 10.90 11.96
CA ALA A 98 -1.33 12.08 12.77
C ALA A 98 -2.32 13.22 12.51
N LYS A 99 -2.80 13.38 11.26
CA LYS A 99 -3.82 14.36 10.89
C LYS A 99 -5.20 14.03 11.46
N SER A 100 -5.56 12.74 11.53
CA SER A 100 -6.86 12.33 12.08
C SER A 100 -6.90 12.37 13.61
N LYS A 101 -5.74 12.26 14.26
CA LYS A 101 -5.62 12.46 15.71
C LYS A 101 -5.80 13.94 16.04
N PRO A 102 -6.75 14.29 16.91
CA PRO A 102 -6.95 15.69 17.22
C PRO A 102 -5.80 16.21 18.09
N ASN A 103 -5.47 17.48 17.91
CA ASN A 103 -4.28 18.13 18.43
C ASN A 103 -4.39 18.51 19.93
N TYR A 104 -4.92 17.63 20.78
CA TYR A 104 -5.20 17.95 22.19
C TYR A 104 -3.96 17.91 23.10
N ASN A 105 -2.85 17.35 22.63
CA ASN A 105 -1.72 17.00 23.50
C ASN A 105 -0.43 17.78 23.28
N CYS A 106 -0.41 18.77 22.39
CA CYS A 106 0.75 19.67 22.33
C CYS A 106 0.71 20.66 23.51
N GLN A 107 1.89 21.01 24.05
CA GLN A 107 2.03 21.97 25.16
C GLN A 107 1.33 23.31 24.86
N ALA A 108 1.30 23.71 23.58
CA ALA A 108 0.62 24.90 23.09
C ALA A 108 -0.91 24.79 23.21
N ALA A 109 -1.50 23.66 22.85
CA ALA A 109 -2.95 23.43 23.00
C ALA A 109 -3.39 23.47 24.46
N LYS A 110 -2.59 22.87 25.37
CA LYS A 110 -2.85 22.94 26.82
C LYS A 110 -2.81 24.38 27.35
N THR A 111 -1.85 25.18 26.86
CA THR A 111 -1.73 26.60 27.23
C THR A 111 -2.94 27.43 26.76
N LEU A 112 -3.45 27.18 25.55
CA LEU A 112 -4.62 27.86 25.01
C LEU A 112 -5.89 27.50 25.80
N GLN A 113 -6.09 26.22 26.09
CA GLN A 113 -7.22 25.74 26.86
C GLN A 113 -7.24 26.34 28.28
N TYR A 114 -6.07 26.44 28.93
CA TYR A 114 -5.97 27.11 30.23
C TYR A 114 -6.34 28.60 30.17
N LYS A 115 -5.94 29.31 29.11
CA LYS A 115 -6.30 30.73 28.92
C LYS A 115 -7.80 30.93 28.69
N GLU A 116 -8.43 30.08 27.87
CA GLU A 116 -9.88 30.13 27.63
C GLU A 116 -10.68 29.92 28.92
N VAL A 117 -10.35 28.88 29.69
CA VAL A 117 -11.01 28.60 30.98
C VAL A 117 -10.81 29.76 31.97
N LYS A 118 -9.61 30.36 32.00
CA LYS A 118 -9.31 31.50 32.88
C LYS A 118 -10.07 32.77 32.49
N LEU A 119 -10.26 33.03 31.19
CA LEU A 119 -11.06 34.16 30.70
C LEU A 119 -12.54 34.00 31.05
N GLN A 120 -13.10 32.81 30.86
CA GLN A 120 -14.50 32.52 31.21
C GLN A 120 -14.77 32.70 32.71
N LEU A 121 -13.81 32.34 33.56
CA LEU A 121 -13.91 32.58 35.01
C LEU A 121 -13.81 34.05 35.40
N LEU A 122 -13.11 34.87 34.61
CA LEU A 122 -13.00 36.32 34.85
C LEU A 122 -14.23 37.09 34.37
N GLU A 123 -14.96 36.57 33.38
CA GLU A 123 -16.21 37.17 32.88
C GLU A 123 -17.42 36.86 33.79
N GLN A 124 -17.27 35.98 34.78
CA GLN A 124 -18.30 35.63 35.75
C GLN A 124 -18.27 36.45 37.05
N TYR A 125 -17.32 37.38 37.19
CA TYR A 125 -17.19 38.32 38.30
C TYR A 125 -17.22 39.76 37.81
#